data_AF-A0A7X5X8A3-F1
#
_entry.id   AF-A0A7X5X8A3-F1
#
_cell.length_a   1.000
_cell.length_b   1.000
_cell.length_c   1.000
_cell.angle_alpha   90.00
_cell.angle_beta   90.00
_cell.angle_gamma   90.00
#
_symmetry.space_group_name_H-M   'P 1'
#
loop_
_entity.id
_entity.type
_entity.pdbx_description
1 polymer ?
#
loop_
_entity_poly.entity_id
_entity_poly.type
_entity_poly.pdbx_seq_one_letter_code
_entity_poly.pdbx_strand_id
1 'polypeptide(L)'
;MVPVEVHGIAVGCSAHIGRYGYVASAPYTAPEARTPLVISWLDDEQLAAVDATEYPNYRRVLLSGEQYPMLMPSGERLPAAYLYVGERGVLMSPDGTERPLPGGGDQSALLTRLLSGSPRLRELLGPDPRSWVTRAGTDPAVRREGTRIFQEEGWTLPQPDLLHRPHHGPGGAVGPPGHDALSTPE
;
A
#
# COMPACT_ATOMS: atom_id res chain seq x y z
N MET A 1 -2.28 16.69 -8.47
CA MET A 1 -1.25 15.67 -8.19
C MET A 1 0.12 16.32 -8.37
N VAL A 2 1.01 16.20 -7.39
CA VAL A 2 2.36 16.80 -7.43
C VAL A 2 3.40 15.73 -7.08
N PRO A 3 4.51 15.59 -7.84
CA PRO A 3 5.58 14.68 -7.48
C PRO A 3 6.34 15.20 -6.26
N VAL A 4 6.63 14.31 -5.31
CA VAL A 4 7.31 14.61 -4.04
C VAL A 4 8.37 13.54 -3.82
N GLU A 5 9.60 13.96 -3.52
CA GLU A 5 10.65 13.02 -3.12
C GLU A 5 10.40 12.61 -1.66
N VAL A 6 10.10 11.33 -1.44
CA VAL A 6 9.84 10.78 -0.11
C VAL A 6 11.02 9.90 0.32
N HIS A 7 11.56 10.18 1.48
CA HIS A 7 12.71 9.46 2.04
C HIS A 7 12.25 8.32 2.95
N GLY A 8 13.01 7.23 3.00
CA GLY A 8 12.73 6.11 3.90
C GLY A 8 11.59 5.18 3.44
N ILE A 9 10.96 5.47 2.29
CA ILE A 9 9.86 4.70 1.70
C ILE A 9 10.25 4.27 0.28
N ALA A 10 10.02 3.00 -0.03
CA ALA A 10 10.12 2.45 -1.38
C ALA A 10 8.79 1.79 -1.79
N VAL A 11 8.68 1.41 -3.07
CA VAL A 11 7.46 0.81 -3.64
C VAL A 11 7.75 -0.61 -4.12
N GLY A 12 7.04 -1.57 -3.54
CA GLY A 12 7.08 -2.98 -3.92
C GLY A 12 5.74 -3.45 -4.47
N CYS A 13 5.62 -4.76 -4.69
CA CYS A 13 4.35 -5.42 -4.98
C CYS A 13 3.67 -5.83 -3.67
N SER A 14 2.36 -5.66 -3.55
CA SER A 14 1.59 -6.05 -2.38
C SER A 14 1.57 -7.57 -2.21
N ALA A 15 1.62 -8.06 -0.98
CA ALA A 15 1.51 -9.48 -0.66
C ALA A 15 0.05 -10.00 -0.68
N HIS A 16 -0.73 -9.61 -1.70
CA HIS A 16 -2.08 -10.11 -1.92
C HIS A 16 -2.46 -10.08 -3.39
N ILE A 17 -3.46 -10.90 -3.75
CA ILE A 17 -4.04 -10.91 -5.08
C ILE A 17 -5.27 -10.00 -5.10
N GLY A 18 -5.20 -8.93 -5.91
CA GLY A 18 -6.26 -7.94 -6.06
C GLY A 18 -7.52 -8.53 -6.73
N ARG A 19 -8.64 -7.80 -6.63
CA ARG A 19 -9.96 -8.25 -7.10
C ARG A 19 -9.95 -8.79 -8.53
N TYR A 20 -9.21 -8.14 -9.42
CA TYR A 20 -9.12 -8.51 -10.84
C TYR A 20 -7.90 -9.38 -11.17
N GLY A 21 -7.29 -10.02 -10.16
CA GLY A 21 -6.17 -10.95 -10.34
C GLY A 21 -4.79 -10.30 -10.50
N TYR A 22 -4.71 -8.97 -10.51
CA TYR A 22 -3.44 -8.23 -10.49
C TYR A 22 -2.81 -8.24 -9.09
N VAL A 23 -1.52 -7.91 -9.02
CA VAL A 23 -0.84 -7.62 -7.75
C VAL A 23 -0.54 -6.13 -7.72
N ALA A 24 -1.13 -5.43 -6.75
CA ALA A 24 -1.03 -3.98 -6.63
C ALA A 24 0.37 -3.54 -6.19
N SER A 25 0.71 -2.26 -6.41
CA SER A 25 1.87 -1.66 -5.75
C SER A 25 1.57 -1.42 -4.26
N ALA A 26 2.56 -1.56 -3.39
CA ALA A 26 2.43 -1.26 -1.97
C ALA A 26 3.72 -0.63 -1.44
N PRO A 27 3.63 0.38 -0.55
CA PRO A 27 4.79 0.98 0.06
C PRO A 27 5.43 0.04 1.08
N TYR A 28 6.74 0.17 1.26
CA TYR A 28 7.48 -0.47 2.34
C TYR A 28 8.59 0.43 2.87
N THR A 29 9.00 0.21 4.12
CA THR A 29 10.13 0.94 4.73
C THR A 29 11.45 0.53 4.09
N ALA A 30 12.22 1.51 3.66
CA ALA A 30 13.56 1.35 3.14
C ALA A 30 14.38 2.59 3.50
N PRO A 31 15.16 2.58 4.60
CA PRO A 31 15.81 3.78 5.15
C PRO A 31 16.62 4.59 4.14
N GLU A 32 17.32 3.89 3.24
CA GLU A 32 18.17 4.51 2.21
C GLU A 32 17.41 4.94 0.94
N ALA A 33 16.11 4.67 0.86
CA ALA A 33 15.33 4.96 -0.33
C ALA A 33 14.97 6.45 -0.41
N ARG A 34 15.06 6.97 -1.64
CA ARG A 34 14.53 8.28 -2.04
C ARG A 34 13.63 8.02 -3.23
N THR A 35 12.32 8.05 -2.99
CA THR A 35 11.34 7.60 -3.97
C THR A 35 10.47 8.77 -4.39
N PRO A 36 10.39 9.08 -5.71
CA PRO A 36 9.41 10.03 -6.20
C PRO A 36 8.02 9.39 -6.08
N LEU A 37 7.19 9.93 -5.19
CA LEU A 37 5.78 9.58 -5.04
C LEU A 37 4.91 10.78 -5.46
N VAL A 38 3.60 10.56 -5.56
CA VAL A 38 2.66 11.62 -5.94
C VAL A 38 1.74 11.91 -4.76
N ILE A 39 1.61 13.19 -4.43
CA ILE A 39 0.66 13.68 -3.42
C ILE A 39 -0.55 14.31 -4.10
N SER A 40 -1.71 14.03 -3.52
CA SER A 40 -3.00 14.62 -3.87
C SER A 40 -3.58 15.31 -2.64
N TRP A 41 -4.15 16.49 -2.83
CA TRP A 41 -4.92 17.20 -1.82
C TRP A 41 -6.37 16.81 -2.01
N LEU A 42 -6.82 15.88 -1.18
CA LEU A 42 -8.17 15.37 -1.19
C LEU A 42 -8.92 15.95 0.00
N ASP A 43 -10.17 16.33 -0.21
CA ASP A 43 -11.09 16.63 0.89
C ASP A 43 -11.55 15.35 1.60
N ASP A 44 -12.31 15.50 2.68
CA ASP A 44 -12.76 14.38 3.51
C ASP A 44 -13.67 13.39 2.74
N GLU A 45 -14.50 13.88 1.81
CA GLU A 45 -15.38 13.04 1.00
C GLU A 45 -14.57 12.21 -0.01
N GLN A 46 -13.61 12.85 -0.68
CA GLN A 46 -12.70 12.18 -1.60
C GLN A 46 -11.80 11.18 -0.88
N LEU A 47 -11.33 11.50 0.33
CA LEU A 47 -10.58 10.57 1.17
C LEU A 47 -11.40 9.36 1.57
N ALA A 48 -12.66 9.54 1.97
CA ALA A 48 -13.57 8.44 2.27
C ALA A 48 -13.86 7.56 1.03
N ALA A 49 -13.96 8.18 -0.16
CA ALA A 49 -14.11 7.44 -1.41
C ALA A 49 -12.88 6.57 -1.72
N VAL A 50 -11.67 7.07 -1.47
CA VAL A 50 -10.44 6.27 -1.60
C VAL A 50 -10.43 5.14 -0.56
N ASP A 51 -10.72 5.42 0.71
CA ASP A 51 -10.78 4.40 1.77
C ASP A 51 -11.70 3.23 1.39
N ALA A 52 -12.86 3.52 0.78
CA ALA A 52 -13.83 2.52 0.35
C ALA A 52 -13.28 1.59 -0.76
N THR A 53 -12.31 2.04 -1.56
CA THR A 53 -11.65 1.21 -2.58
C THR A 53 -10.46 0.41 -2.04
N GLU A 54 -9.86 0.88 -0.95
CA GLU A 54 -8.63 0.35 -0.37
C GLU A 54 -8.88 -0.71 0.71
N TYR A 55 -9.97 -0.55 1.48
CA TYR A 55 -10.37 -1.50 2.50
C TYR A 55 -10.84 -2.85 1.90
N PRO A 56 -10.49 -4.01 2.48
CA PRO A 56 -9.70 -4.22 3.69
C PRO A 56 -8.21 -4.52 3.43
N ASN A 57 -7.70 -4.26 2.23
CA ASN A 57 -6.35 -4.70 1.85
C ASN A 57 -5.27 -3.67 2.19
N TYR A 58 -5.66 -2.40 2.26
CA TYR A 58 -4.80 -1.31 2.68
C TYR A 58 -5.44 -0.53 3.81
N ARG A 59 -4.58 0.08 4.61
CA ARG A 59 -4.95 0.96 5.71
C ARG A 59 -4.33 2.33 5.51
N ARG A 60 -5.13 3.37 5.68
CA ARG A 60 -4.65 4.75 5.71
C ARG A 60 -3.89 5.01 7.01
N VAL A 61 -2.63 5.43 6.89
CA VAL A 61 -1.76 5.82 8.00
C VAL A 61 -1.25 7.24 7.77
N LEU A 62 -1.05 8.00 8.84
CA LEU A 62 -0.45 9.33 8.75
C LEU A 62 1.07 9.19 8.90
N LEU A 63 1.79 9.53 7.84
CA LEU A 63 3.25 9.51 7.82
C LEU A 63 3.77 10.85 8.33
N SER A 64 4.69 10.82 9.31
CA SER A 64 5.36 12.03 9.80
C SER A 64 6.47 12.46 8.84
N GLY A 65 6.49 13.74 8.48
CA GLY A 65 7.57 14.37 7.70
C GLY A 65 8.89 14.50 8.45
N GLU A 66 8.89 14.36 9.78
CA GLU A 66 10.11 14.31 10.58
C GLU A 66 10.83 12.97 10.43
N GLN A 67 10.07 11.87 10.45
CA GLN A 67 10.60 10.52 10.30
C GLN A 67 10.83 10.16 8.84
N TYR A 68 9.97 10.64 7.96
CA TYR A 68 10.01 10.39 6.52
C TYR A 68 9.99 11.73 5.78
N PRO A 69 11.16 12.38 5.58
CA PRO A 69 11.24 13.64 4.86
C PRO A 69 10.52 13.59 3.51
N MET A 70 9.66 14.59 3.28
CA MET A 70 8.85 14.73 2.07
C MET A 70 9.16 16.08 1.42
N LEU A 71 9.94 16.06 0.34
CA LEU A 71 10.43 17.26 -0.34
C LEU A 71 9.60 17.56 -1.60
N MET A 72 8.93 18.70 -1.58
CA MET A 72 8.20 19.25 -2.72
C MET A 72 9.16 19.77 -3.79
N PRO A 73 8.73 19.88 -5.07
CA PRO A 73 9.56 20.48 -6.12
C PRO A 73 9.95 21.94 -5.86
N SER A 74 9.19 22.65 -5.03
CA SER A 74 9.48 24.01 -4.56
C SER A 74 10.62 24.07 -3.53
N GLY A 75 11.04 22.93 -2.98
CA GLY A 75 11.96 22.84 -1.84
C GLY A 75 11.27 22.85 -0.47
N GLU A 76 9.96 23.08 -0.43
CA GLU A 76 9.16 22.99 0.79
C GLU A 76 9.13 21.55 1.34
N ARG A 77 9.14 21.42 2.67
CA ARG A 77 8.98 20.12 3.34
C ARG A 77 7.57 19.98 3.87
N LEU A 78 6.91 18.88 3.52
CA LEU A 78 5.60 18.57 4.08
C LEU A 78 5.73 18.02 5.50
N PRO A 79 4.91 18.50 6.45
CA PRO A 79 4.97 18.04 7.84
C PRO A 79 4.39 16.64 8.01
N ALA A 80 3.43 16.25 7.17
CA ALA A 80 2.83 14.92 7.16
C ALA A 80 2.08 14.67 5.85
N ALA A 81 1.80 13.39 5.55
CA ALA A 81 0.90 12.98 4.48
C ALA A 81 0.26 11.63 4.80
N TYR A 82 -0.94 11.38 4.29
CA TYR A 82 -1.55 10.06 4.37
C TYR A 82 -0.91 9.10 3.37
N LEU A 83 -0.69 7.86 3.81
CA LEU A 83 -0.19 6.75 3.00
C LEU A 83 -1.11 5.54 3.17
N TYR A 84 -1.39 4.82 2.09
CA TYR A 84 -2.15 3.56 2.13
C TYR A 84 -1.16 2.40 2.19
N VAL A 85 -1.13 1.71 3.33
CA VAL A 85 -0.15 0.65 3.62
C VAL A 85 -0.85 -0.70 3.54
N GLY A 86 -0.24 -1.64 2.83
CA GLY A 86 -0.81 -2.98 2.64
C GLY A 86 -0.82 -3.77 3.95
N GLU A 87 -1.99 -4.26 4.36
CA GLU A 87 -2.20 -5.06 5.59
C GLU A 87 -1.40 -6.36 5.60
N ARG A 88 -1.02 -6.87 4.43
CA ARG A 88 -0.23 -8.11 4.27
C ARG A 88 1.24 -7.87 3.98
N GLY A 89 1.66 -6.61 3.92
CA GLY A 89 3.01 -6.21 3.54
C GLY A 89 3.27 -6.32 2.04
N VAL A 90 4.54 -6.50 1.68
CA VAL A 90 5.01 -6.57 0.29
C VAL A 90 5.58 -7.95 -0.06
N LEU A 91 5.61 -8.28 -1.35
CA LEU A 91 6.24 -9.49 -1.84
C LEU A 91 7.76 -9.35 -1.77
N MET A 92 8.42 -10.38 -1.25
CA MET A 92 9.86 -10.58 -1.23
C MET A 92 10.17 -11.98 -1.75
N SER A 93 11.40 -12.18 -2.23
CA SER A 93 11.86 -13.52 -2.56
C SER A 93 11.98 -14.37 -1.27
N PRO A 94 11.56 -15.65 -1.26
CA PRO A 94 11.59 -16.49 -0.05
C PRO A 94 12.98 -16.74 0.52
N ASP A 95 14.02 -16.66 -0.32
CA ASP A 95 15.41 -16.76 0.10
C ASP A 95 15.92 -15.49 0.83
N GLY A 96 15.14 -14.41 0.80
CA GLY A 96 15.43 -13.14 1.49
C GLY A 96 16.67 -12.40 0.95
N THR A 97 17.21 -12.83 -0.18
CA THR A 97 18.48 -12.30 -0.72
C THR A 97 18.28 -11.00 -1.51
N GLU A 98 17.06 -10.77 -1.99
CA GLU A 98 16.69 -9.61 -2.79
C GLU A 98 15.84 -8.60 -1.98
N ARG A 99 15.87 -7.35 -2.43
CA ARG A 99 14.88 -6.35 -2.00
C ARG A 99 13.47 -6.84 -2.35
N PRO A 100 12.42 -6.30 -1.69
CA PRO A 100 11.04 -6.56 -2.11
C PRO A 100 10.85 -6.39 -3.62
N LEU A 101 10.02 -7.25 -4.19
CA LEU A 101 9.77 -7.27 -5.64
C LEU A 101 9.28 -5.87 -6.07
N PRO A 102 9.89 -5.27 -7.11
CA PRO A 102 9.63 -3.88 -7.46
C PRO A 102 8.18 -3.68 -7.92
N GLY A 103 7.51 -2.68 -7.37
CA GLY A 103 6.15 -2.30 -7.76
C GLY A 103 6.11 -1.47 -9.05
N GLY A 104 4.93 -1.38 -9.67
CA GLY A 104 4.70 -0.53 -10.85
C GLY A 104 5.29 -1.01 -12.18
N GLY A 105 5.85 -2.22 -12.22
CA GLY A 105 6.42 -2.84 -13.43
C GLY A 105 5.43 -3.69 -14.25
N ASP A 106 5.97 -4.52 -15.15
CA ASP A 106 5.20 -5.45 -15.99
C ASP A 106 4.54 -6.56 -15.13
N GLN A 107 3.21 -6.53 -15.06
CA GLN A 107 2.42 -7.53 -14.34
C GLN A 107 2.62 -8.94 -14.89
N SER A 108 2.75 -9.12 -16.21
CA SER A 108 2.95 -10.45 -16.80
C SER A 108 4.29 -11.05 -16.37
N ALA A 109 5.34 -10.23 -16.32
CA ALA A 109 6.65 -10.64 -15.84
C ALA A 109 6.62 -11.01 -14.34
N LEU A 110 5.95 -10.21 -13.51
CA LEU A 110 5.76 -10.49 -12.08
C LEU A 110 5.03 -11.83 -11.88
N LEU A 111 3.89 -12.03 -12.55
CA LEU A 111 3.10 -13.24 -12.40
C LEU A 111 3.87 -14.47 -12.89
N THR A 112 4.61 -14.35 -13.99
CA THR A 112 5.51 -15.42 -14.48
C THR A 112 6.55 -15.80 -13.44
N ARG A 113 7.17 -14.81 -12.78
CA ARG A 113 8.14 -15.05 -11.70
C ARG A 113 7.50 -15.80 -10.52
N LEU A 114 6.34 -15.35 -10.05
CA LEU A 114 5.63 -15.99 -8.93
C LEU A 114 5.22 -17.43 -9.27
N LEU A 115 4.68 -17.64 -10.46
CA LEU A 115 4.34 -18.97 -10.97
C LEU A 115 5.57 -19.86 -11.11
N SER A 116 6.74 -19.32 -11.44
CA SER A 116 7.98 -20.10 -11.54
C SER A 116 8.49 -20.50 -10.16
N GLY A 117 8.38 -19.60 -9.19
CA GLY A 117 8.85 -19.81 -7.82
C GLY A 117 7.94 -20.67 -6.93
N SER A 118 6.70 -20.93 -7.35
CA SER A 118 5.74 -21.71 -6.54
C SER A 118 4.95 -22.72 -7.38
N PRO A 119 5.21 -24.03 -7.22
CA PRO A 119 4.37 -25.08 -7.80
C PRO A 119 2.91 -25.00 -7.33
N ARG A 120 2.66 -24.63 -6.06
CA ARG A 120 1.31 -24.51 -5.49
C ARG A 120 0.53 -23.36 -6.15
N LEU A 121 1.16 -22.21 -6.36
CA LEU A 121 0.53 -21.12 -7.12
C LEU A 121 0.22 -21.55 -8.55
N ARG A 122 1.13 -22.28 -9.21
CA ARG A 122 0.92 -22.76 -10.59
C ARG A 122 -0.23 -23.76 -10.71
N GLU A 123 -0.37 -24.67 -9.76
CA GLU A 123 -1.49 -25.61 -9.71
C GLU A 123 -2.83 -24.88 -9.53
N LEU A 124 -2.87 -23.95 -8.57
CA LEU A 124 -4.08 -23.19 -8.24
C LEU A 124 -4.49 -22.20 -9.34
N LEU A 125 -3.56 -21.35 -9.78
CA LEU A 125 -3.81 -20.19 -10.64
C LEU A 125 -3.56 -20.50 -12.12
N GLY A 126 -2.98 -21.66 -12.44
CA GLY A 126 -2.70 -22.11 -13.79
C GLY A 126 -1.26 -21.81 -14.22
N PRO A 127 -0.88 -22.25 -15.44
CA PRO A 127 0.52 -22.30 -15.86
C PRO A 127 1.11 -20.95 -16.27
N ASP A 128 0.28 -19.94 -16.52
CA ASP A 128 0.68 -18.69 -17.15
C ASP A 128 -0.11 -17.47 -16.58
N PRO A 129 0.38 -16.23 -16.82
CA PRO A 129 -0.26 -15.01 -16.32
C PRO A 129 -1.72 -14.82 -16.75
N ARG A 130 -2.11 -15.26 -17.95
CA ARG A 130 -3.50 -15.13 -18.42
C ARG A 130 -4.42 -16.07 -17.66
N SER A 131 -3.99 -17.30 -17.45
CA SER A 131 -4.67 -18.28 -16.60
C SER A 131 -4.82 -17.75 -15.17
N TRP A 132 -3.75 -17.17 -14.61
CA TRP A 132 -3.76 -16.54 -13.29
C TRP A 132 -4.83 -15.47 -13.19
N VAL A 133 -4.78 -14.47 -14.08
CA VAL A 133 -5.72 -13.33 -14.04
C VAL A 133 -7.16 -13.79 -14.23
N THR A 134 -7.39 -14.76 -15.13
CA THR A 134 -8.74 -15.28 -15.39
C THR A 134 -9.31 -15.98 -14.16
N ARG A 135 -8.55 -16.90 -13.55
CA ARG A 135 -9.01 -17.66 -12.37
C ARG A 135 -9.16 -16.77 -11.15
N ALA A 136 -8.12 -15.98 -10.85
CA ALA A 136 -8.14 -15.05 -9.74
C ALA A 136 -9.22 -13.97 -9.90
N GLY A 137 -9.44 -13.44 -11.10
CA GLY A 137 -10.49 -12.44 -11.35
C GLY A 137 -11.90 -12.99 -11.15
N THR A 138 -12.10 -14.28 -11.42
CA THR A 138 -13.43 -14.92 -11.36
C THR A 138 -13.78 -15.43 -9.96
N ASP A 139 -12.83 -16.03 -9.24
CA ASP A 139 -13.12 -16.74 -7.98
C ASP A 139 -12.43 -16.08 -6.75
N PRO A 140 -13.21 -15.50 -5.82
CA PRO A 140 -12.67 -14.97 -4.57
C PRO A 140 -11.96 -16.00 -3.68
N ALA A 141 -12.38 -17.27 -3.70
CA ALA A 141 -11.73 -18.33 -2.93
C ALA A 141 -10.33 -18.62 -3.47
N VAL A 142 -10.16 -18.66 -4.80
CA VAL A 142 -8.86 -18.79 -5.45
C VAL A 142 -7.93 -17.63 -5.08
N ARG A 143 -8.43 -16.38 -5.04
CA ARG A 143 -7.61 -15.23 -4.60
C ARG A 143 -7.17 -15.34 -3.15
N ARG A 144 -8.09 -15.72 -2.25
CA ARG A 144 -7.79 -15.90 -0.83
C ARG A 144 -6.74 -16.99 -0.63
N GLU A 145 -6.89 -18.10 -1.34
CA GLU A 145 -5.93 -19.21 -1.27
C GLU A 145 -4.57 -18.84 -1.84
N GLY A 146 -4.51 -18.19 -3.01
CA GLY A 146 -3.25 -17.70 -3.57
C GLY A 146 -2.54 -16.68 -2.68
N THR A 147 -3.31 -15.80 -2.06
CA THR A 147 -2.78 -14.85 -1.06
C THR A 147 -2.25 -15.57 0.18
N ARG A 148 -2.91 -16.65 0.64
CA ARG A 148 -2.44 -17.48 1.75
C ARG A 148 -1.15 -18.20 1.40
N ILE A 149 -1.02 -18.71 0.18
CA ILE A 149 0.20 -19.37 -0.30
C ILE A 149 1.41 -18.43 -0.23
N PHE A 150 1.25 -17.14 -0.57
CA PHE A 150 2.35 -16.18 -0.39
C PHE A 150 2.92 -16.18 1.03
N GLN A 151 2.05 -16.19 2.05
CA GLN A 151 2.47 -16.20 3.46
C GLN A 151 3.11 -17.54 3.84
N GLU A 152 2.46 -18.66 3.48
CA GLU A 152 2.92 -20.00 3.83
C GLU A 152 4.27 -20.36 3.20
N GLU A 153 4.56 -19.83 2.01
CA GLU A 153 5.82 -20.07 1.30
C GLU A 153 6.87 -18.97 1.55
N GLY A 154 6.61 -18.02 2.46
CA GLY A 154 7.61 -17.02 2.86
C GLY A 154 7.84 -15.89 1.86
N TRP A 155 6.90 -15.65 0.94
CA TRP A 155 6.98 -14.53 -0.01
C TRP A 155 6.67 -13.17 0.61
N THR A 156 6.31 -13.08 1.89
CA THR A 156 5.77 -11.84 2.47
C THR A 156 6.76 -11.17 3.39
N LEU A 157 6.98 -9.86 3.18
CA LEU A 157 7.65 -8.97 4.11
C LEU A 157 6.62 -8.06 4.80
N PRO A 158 6.24 -8.34 6.07
CA PRO A 158 5.34 -7.50 6.84
C PRO A 158 5.87 -6.07 7.01
N GLN A 159 4.97 -5.11 7.20
CA GLN A 159 5.30 -3.68 7.43
C GLN A 159 4.81 -3.20 8.81
N PRO A 160 5.26 -3.81 9.91
CA PRO A 160 4.74 -3.50 11.24
C PRO A 160 5.01 -2.05 11.65
N ASP A 161 6.13 -1.46 11.20
CA ASP A 161 6.49 -0.09 11.57
C ASP A 161 5.59 0.95 10.89
N LEU A 162 5.11 0.68 9.68
CA LEU A 162 4.15 1.55 8.98
C LEU A 162 2.72 1.35 9.50
N LEU A 163 2.37 0.13 9.89
CA LEU A 163 1.04 -0.20 10.41
C LEU A 163 0.89 0.09 11.92
N HIS A 164 1.99 0.27 12.64
CA HIS A 164 1.96 0.77 14.00
C HIS A 164 1.42 2.19 13.99
N ARG A 165 0.36 2.42 14.77
CA ARG A 165 -0.03 3.78 15.11
C ARG A 165 1.12 4.39 15.92
N PRO A 166 1.64 5.57 15.57
CA PRO A 166 2.38 6.33 16.55
C PRO A 166 1.49 6.50 17.79
N HIS A 167 2.04 6.23 18.96
CA HIS A 167 1.40 6.64 20.21
C HIS A 167 1.19 8.16 20.13
N HIS A 168 -0.06 8.61 20.05
CA HIS A 168 -0.35 9.98 20.46
C HIS A 168 -0.01 10.07 21.95
N GLY A 169 1.15 10.65 22.26
CA GLY A 169 1.36 11.22 23.59
C GLY A 169 0.27 12.25 23.87
N PRO A 170 -0.13 12.44 25.14
CA PRO A 170 -1.21 13.35 25.46
C PRO A 170 -0.73 14.80 25.27
N GLY A 171 -1.09 15.44 24.16
CA GLY A 171 -0.80 16.87 23.96
C GLY A 171 -1.03 17.41 22.55
N GLY A 172 -2.20 17.99 22.31
CA GLY A 172 -2.47 19.01 21.28
C GLY A 172 -2.98 18.47 19.93
N ALA A 173 -4.08 18.93 19.36
CA ALA A 173 -5.06 19.92 19.79
C ALA A 173 -6.41 19.62 19.12
N VAL A 174 -7.44 19.89 19.91
CA VAL A 174 -8.86 20.13 19.60
C VAL A 174 -9.10 20.61 18.17
N GLY A 175 -9.94 19.87 17.44
CA GLY A 175 -10.50 20.30 16.14
C GLY A 175 -11.29 21.60 16.28
N PRO A 176 -11.48 22.36 15.18
CA PRO A 176 -12.11 23.67 15.26
C PRO A 176 -13.52 23.56 15.86
N PRO A 177 -13.95 24.52 16.71
CA PRO A 177 -15.28 24.52 17.28
C PRO A 177 -16.33 24.68 16.18
N GLY A 178 -17.39 23.88 16.25
CA GLY A 178 -18.55 23.97 15.38
C GLY A 178 -19.17 25.38 15.44
N HIS A 179 -19.45 25.93 14.26
CA HIS A 179 -20.28 27.11 14.12
C HIS A 179 -21.75 26.72 14.39
N ASP A 180 -22.18 26.86 15.63
CA ASP A 180 -23.59 27.04 15.97
C ASP A 180 -23.74 28.39 16.70
N ALA A 181 -24.33 29.36 16.00
CA ALA A 181 -25.22 30.40 16.52
C ALA A 181 -25.23 31.62 15.58
N LEU A 182 -26.21 31.66 14.69
CA LEU A 182 -26.88 32.92 14.32
C LEU A 182 -28.39 32.64 14.28
N SER A 183 -29.01 32.68 15.45
CA SER A 183 -30.44 32.98 15.55
C SER A 183 -30.62 34.46 15.23
N THR A 184 -31.33 34.77 14.14
CA THR A 184 -31.92 36.09 13.91
C THR A 184 -33.26 36.20 14.63
N PRO A 185 -33.59 37.36 15.23
CA PRO A 185 -34.91 37.62 15.78
C PRO A 185 -35.83 38.23 14.71
N GLU A 186 -37.06 37.72 14.60
CA GLU A 186 -38.30 38.49 14.34
C GLU A 186 -39.49 37.75 14.99
#